data_AF-A0A371CER0-F1
#
_entry.id   AF-A0A371CER0-F1
#
_cell.length_a   1.000
_cell.length_b   1.000
_cell.length_c   1.000
_cell.angle_alpha   90.00
_cell.angle_beta   90.00
_cell.angle_gamma   90.00
#
_symmetry.space_group_name_H-M   'P 1'
#
loop_
_entity.id
_entity.type
_entity.pdbx_description
1 polymer ?
#
loop_
_entity_poly.entity_id
_entity_poly.type
_entity_poly.pdbx_seq_one_letter_code
_entity_poly.pdbx_strand_id
1 'polypeptide(L)'
;MYLNKIKQTAITETKSQVSDICIAVPVWFNEQQRLAIKDAAAIAGLNCVRVANDVTAAAVGWGVFKNNDLPVDKPKLVCFVDVGHSSYTVSVVAFKKGECKVLGTAYDQHFGGRDFDALIAQHFAEIFKKKYKIDVNTNPKAAARVMAQSERLKKILSANSSAPFNIESVMNDVDVSSSMTREELEEAAAPLLKRAHIPVEEALKRAGVTPDQLDNIEVIGGSSRIPSVKEVLSKVFNKPLSYTANAEESTARGAAFICAMHSPTMRVRPFKFEDYNLNSVTYSWNPVEGEDVSELEVFPEGGYYPNTKVITLHRAAAFDVTARYTNPDTLPEGTNQFICKWTISGMQGKEPAVCKLKLRQDPSGIFTIEDAYVAEEVEVEEPIEGAEPAEEGGEIPTQTVKKWVKKTDLKIEAQGLGLSQKQLQEQIELENSMIMEDKLVADTEDRKNALEEYIYEMRGKLEDIYADFASDAEKANLREKMEKIEDWLYGAGEDAKKALYIAKYEELASIGNLIKGRYNAKQEEERQAKVAKKEAANQAKLAEMMAAKRKEKKDADGDVEVPDVE
;
A
#
# COMPACT_ATOMS: atom_id res chain seq x y z
N MET A 1 -4.58 -9.67 9.29
CA MET A 1 -5.14 -10.37 8.13
C MET A 1 -4.84 -9.72 6.77
N TYR A 2 -5.65 -8.79 6.23
CA TYR A 2 -5.49 -8.31 4.83
C TYR A 2 -4.11 -7.69 4.53
N LEU A 3 -3.60 -6.83 5.42
CA LEU A 3 -2.25 -6.27 5.30
C LEU A 3 -1.17 -7.36 5.27
N ASN A 4 -1.35 -8.44 6.01
CA ASN A 4 -0.42 -9.56 6.00
C ASN A 4 -0.46 -10.31 4.66
N LYS A 5 -1.64 -10.50 4.05
CA LYS A 5 -1.75 -11.06 2.68
C LYS A 5 -1.06 -10.17 1.64
N ILE A 6 -1.23 -8.85 1.72
CA ILE A 6 -0.51 -7.92 0.83
C ILE A 6 1.00 -7.99 1.07
N LYS A 7 1.44 -8.01 2.33
CA LYS A 7 2.86 -8.17 2.69
C LYS A 7 3.45 -9.44 2.06
N GLN A 8 2.76 -10.58 2.18
CA GLN A 8 3.21 -11.82 1.54
C GLN A 8 3.28 -11.69 0.02
N THR A 9 2.28 -11.05 -0.60
CA THR A 9 2.29 -10.80 -2.05
C THR A 9 3.51 -9.98 -2.46
N ALA A 10 3.83 -8.90 -1.73
CA ALA A 10 5.00 -8.08 -1.98
C ALA A 10 6.33 -8.84 -1.76
N ILE A 11 6.43 -9.66 -0.71
CA ILE A 11 7.60 -10.52 -0.45
C ILE A 11 7.79 -11.53 -1.59
N THR A 12 6.70 -12.16 -2.04
CA THR A 12 6.74 -13.13 -3.14
C THR A 12 7.18 -12.49 -4.45
N GLU A 13 6.72 -11.27 -4.75
CA GLU A 13 7.09 -10.56 -5.99
C GLU A 13 8.54 -10.04 -5.93
N THR A 14 8.91 -9.35 -4.85
CA THR A 14 10.21 -8.68 -4.71
C THR A 14 11.35 -9.62 -4.30
N LYS A 15 11.03 -10.84 -3.87
CA LYS A 15 11.97 -11.81 -3.29
C LYS A 15 12.80 -11.23 -2.13
N SER A 16 12.26 -10.22 -1.46
CA SER A 16 12.93 -9.43 -0.43
C SER A 16 12.03 -9.30 0.80
N GLN A 17 12.63 -9.02 1.97
CA GLN A 17 11.85 -8.74 3.17
C GLN A 17 11.17 -7.36 3.06
N VAL A 18 9.97 -7.26 3.65
CA VAL A 18 9.18 -6.03 3.71
C VAL A 18 8.91 -5.72 5.18
N SER A 19 9.46 -4.60 5.66
CA SER A 19 9.36 -4.16 7.06
C SER A 19 8.55 -2.88 7.24
N ASP A 20 8.64 -1.95 6.28
CA ASP A 20 8.02 -0.63 6.39
C ASP A 20 6.83 -0.49 5.42
N ILE A 21 5.81 0.26 5.85
CA ILE A 21 4.64 0.57 5.03
C ILE A 21 4.19 2.01 5.23
N CYS A 22 3.81 2.68 4.14
CA CYS A 22 2.96 3.87 4.19
C CYS A 22 1.55 3.47 3.76
N ILE A 23 0.55 3.82 4.56
CA ILE A 23 -0.85 3.47 4.28
C ILE A 23 -1.60 4.73 3.88
N ALA A 24 -2.18 4.72 2.69
CA ALA A 24 -3.10 5.76 2.23
C ALA A 24 -4.50 5.49 2.80
N VAL A 25 -5.10 6.50 3.43
CA VAL A 25 -6.47 6.44 3.99
C VAL A 25 -7.30 7.62 3.49
N PRO A 26 -8.64 7.51 3.49
CA PRO A 26 -9.49 8.63 3.16
C PRO A 26 -9.23 9.85 4.05
N VAL A 27 -9.29 11.04 3.47
CA VAL A 27 -9.07 12.32 4.17
C VAL A 27 -9.93 12.48 5.44
N TRP A 28 -11.10 11.85 5.46
CA TRP A 28 -12.06 11.90 6.55
C TRP A 28 -11.76 10.96 7.72
N PHE A 29 -10.71 10.14 7.63
CA PHE A 29 -10.27 9.32 8.75
C PHE A 29 -9.93 10.20 9.96
N ASN A 30 -10.64 9.97 11.05
CA ASN A 30 -10.38 10.61 12.34
C ASN A 30 -9.17 9.97 13.05
N GLU A 31 -8.76 10.55 14.18
CA GLU A 31 -7.65 10.05 15.01
C GLU A 31 -7.76 8.55 15.32
N GLN A 32 -8.94 8.10 15.77
CA GLN A 32 -9.16 6.70 16.14
C GLN A 32 -8.90 5.76 14.97
N GLN A 33 -9.39 6.10 13.79
CA GLN A 33 -9.24 5.29 12.58
C GLN A 33 -7.79 5.27 12.08
N ARG A 34 -7.05 6.40 12.21
CA ARG A 34 -5.62 6.48 11.91
C ARG A 34 -4.77 5.65 12.86
N LEU A 35 -5.08 5.67 14.15
CA LEU A 35 -4.43 4.81 15.15
C LEU A 35 -4.75 3.34 14.90
N ALA A 36 -6.02 3.00 14.65
CA ALA A 36 -6.44 1.63 14.40
C ALA A 36 -5.76 1.01 13.17
N ILE A 37 -5.58 1.76 12.07
CA ILE A 37 -4.88 1.25 10.89
C ILE A 37 -3.37 1.12 11.12
N LYS A 38 -2.79 1.98 11.97
CA LYS A 38 -1.39 1.89 12.41
C LYS A 38 -1.17 0.65 13.29
N ASP A 39 -2.09 0.38 14.21
CA ASP A 39 -2.10 -0.83 15.03
C ASP A 39 -2.29 -2.08 14.15
N ALA A 40 -3.17 -2.04 13.15
CA ALA A 40 -3.34 -3.13 12.19
C ALA A 40 -2.06 -3.44 11.40
N ALA A 41 -1.26 -2.42 11.06
CA ALA A 41 0.04 -2.61 10.44
C ALA A 41 1.02 -3.28 11.41
N ALA A 42 1.06 -2.84 12.67
CA ALA A 42 1.89 -3.45 13.71
C ALA A 42 1.51 -4.92 13.96
N ILE A 43 0.21 -5.24 14.00
CA ILE A 43 -0.30 -6.63 14.10
C ILE A 43 0.19 -7.47 12.91
N ALA A 44 0.22 -6.89 11.71
CA ALA A 44 0.75 -7.53 10.52
C ALA A 44 2.29 -7.59 10.47
N GLY A 45 2.99 -7.16 11.52
CA GLY A 45 4.46 -7.13 11.58
C GLY A 45 5.09 -6.10 10.64
N LEU A 46 4.39 -5.01 10.36
CA LEU A 46 4.85 -3.89 9.52
C LEU A 46 4.99 -2.63 10.38
N ASN A 47 6.11 -1.93 10.24
CA ASN A 47 6.29 -0.59 10.76
C ASN A 47 5.59 0.42 9.84
N CYS A 48 4.47 0.98 10.32
CA CYS A 48 3.76 2.01 9.58
C CYS A 48 4.48 3.37 9.73
N VAL A 49 5.34 3.70 8.77
CA VAL A 49 6.16 4.92 8.79
C VAL A 49 5.32 6.19 8.64
N ARG A 50 4.17 6.09 7.96
CA ARG A 50 3.20 7.19 7.83
C ARG A 50 1.83 6.67 7.42
N VAL A 51 0.78 7.22 8.04
CA VAL A 51 -0.59 7.16 7.50
C VAL A 51 -0.83 8.44 6.71
N ALA A 52 -0.91 8.34 5.39
CA ALA A 52 -1.09 9.49 4.51
C ALA A 52 -2.55 9.60 4.07
N ASN A 53 -3.04 10.82 3.81
CA ASN A 53 -4.29 10.96 3.07
C ASN A 53 -4.11 10.44 1.64
N ASP A 54 -5.08 9.71 1.14
CA ASP A 54 -5.09 9.09 -0.18
C ASP A 54 -4.88 10.07 -1.33
N VAL A 55 -5.68 11.14 -1.38
CA VAL A 55 -5.57 12.17 -2.42
C VAL A 55 -4.26 12.96 -2.26
N THR A 56 -3.77 13.16 -1.04
CA THR A 56 -2.43 13.75 -0.81
C THR A 56 -1.33 12.84 -1.33
N ALA A 57 -1.41 11.53 -1.12
CA ALA A 57 -0.46 10.58 -1.66
C ALA A 57 -0.45 10.64 -3.20
N ALA A 58 -1.63 10.65 -3.84
CA ALA A 58 -1.74 10.82 -5.29
C ALA A 58 -1.11 12.16 -5.75
N ALA A 59 -1.36 13.25 -5.03
CA ALA A 59 -0.78 14.56 -5.30
C ALA A 59 0.76 14.56 -5.19
N VAL A 60 1.32 13.91 -4.16
CA VAL A 60 2.77 13.73 -4.01
C VAL A 60 3.35 12.95 -5.19
N GLY A 61 2.73 11.81 -5.55
CA GLY A 61 3.17 11.01 -6.70
C GLY A 61 3.16 11.81 -8.01
N TRP A 62 2.11 12.59 -8.23
CA TRP A 62 1.99 13.47 -9.40
C TRP A 62 3.05 14.57 -9.40
N GLY A 63 3.25 15.26 -8.27
CA GLY A 63 4.23 16.35 -8.14
C GLY A 63 5.67 15.89 -8.32
N VAL A 64 6.02 14.73 -7.78
CA VAL A 64 7.35 14.11 -7.96
C VAL A 64 7.59 13.77 -9.42
N PHE A 65 6.60 13.19 -10.10
CA PHE A 65 6.73 12.82 -11.52
C PHE A 65 6.84 14.06 -12.43
N LYS A 66 6.07 15.11 -12.13
CA LYS A 66 6.03 16.37 -12.88
C LYS A 66 7.08 17.40 -12.43
N ASN A 67 7.96 17.05 -11.50
CA ASN A 67 8.81 18.01 -10.79
C ASN A 67 9.64 18.94 -11.68
N ASN A 68 10.08 18.49 -12.85
CA ASN A 68 10.86 19.30 -13.78
C ASN A 68 10.01 20.36 -14.51
N ASP A 69 8.71 20.12 -14.63
CA ASP A 69 7.74 21.01 -15.29
C ASP A 69 7.08 21.98 -14.29
N LEU A 70 7.34 21.80 -12.98
CA LEU A 70 6.76 22.62 -11.95
C LEU A 70 7.47 23.98 -11.82
N PRO A 71 6.72 25.07 -11.62
CA PRO A 71 7.28 26.41 -11.46
C PRO A 71 8.05 26.55 -10.15
N VAL A 72 8.99 27.49 -10.10
CA VAL A 72 9.74 27.82 -8.87
C VAL A 72 9.01 28.90 -8.05
N ASP A 73 8.52 29.96 -8.71
CA ASP A 73 8.01 31.14 -8.00
C ASP A 73 6.50 31.08 -7.74
N LYS A 74 5.70 31.09 -8.81
CA LYS A 74 4.23 31.07 -8.72
C LYS A 74 3.74 29.62 -8.66
N PRO A 75 3.01 29.21 -7.62
CA PRO A 75 2.54 27.83 -7.53
C PRO A 75 1.56 27.51 -8.66
N LYS A 76 1.64 26.28 -9.15
CA LYS A 76 0.65 25.68 -10.03
C LYS A 76 -0.48 25.08 -9.18
N LEU A 77 -1.72 25.49 -9.42
CA LEU A 77 -2.89 25.03 -8.68
C LEU A 77 -3.53 23.84 -9.39
N VAL A 78 -3.52 22.68 -8.75
CA VAL A 78 -4.10 21.45 -9.30
C VAL A 78 -5.16 20.95 -8.33
N CYS A 79 -6.36 20.73 -8.85
CA CYS A 79 -7.44 20.09 -8.10
C CYS A 79 -7.43 18.59 -8.40
N PHE A 80 -7.35 17.76 -7.37
CA PHE A 80 -7.53 16.31 -7.48
C PHE A 80 -8.96 15.96 -7.10
N VAL A 81 -9.58 15.11 -7.91
CA VAL A 81 -10.91 14.55 -7.69
C VAL A 81 -10.80 13.04 -7.69
N ASP A 82 -11.04 12.40 -6.55
CA ASP A 82 -11.05 10.94 -6.40
C ASP A 82 -12.47 10.44 -6.16
N VAL A 83 -13.00 9.63 -7.08
CA VAL A 83 -14.29 8.95 -6.90
C VAL A 83 -14.05 7.44 -6.89
N GLY A 84 -13.94 6.88 -5.70
CA GLY A 84 -13.61 5.48 -5.46
C GLY A 84 -14.83 4.55 -5.37
N HIS A 85 -14.66 3.45 -4.64
CA HIS A 85 -15.73 2.49 -4.39
C HIS A 85 -16.78 3.02 -3.40
N SER A 86 -16.36 3.75 -2.36
CA SER A 86 -17.27 4.21 -1.29
C SER A 86 -17.26 5.71 -1.05
N SER A 87 -16.23 6.41 -1.49
CA SER A 87 -15.98 7.80 -1.12
C SER A 87 -15.62 8.65 -2.32
N TYR A 88 -15.97 9.92 -2.22
CA TYR A 88 -15.67 10.97 -3.17
C TYR A 88 -14.93 12.08 -2.44
N THR A 89 -13.70 12.37 -2.85
CA THR A 89 -12.83 13.38 -2.24
C THR A 89 -12.37 14.40 -3.28
N VAL A 90 -12.33 15.68 -2.90
CA VAL A 90 -11.76 16.76 -3.68
C VAL A 90 -10.70 17.47 -2.86
N SER A 91 -9.50 17.65 -3.43
CA SER A 91 -8.40 18.39 -2.79
C SER A 91 -7.76 19.36 -3.78
N VAL A 92 -7.67 20.63 -3.39
CA VAL A 92 -6.94 21.66 -4.14
C VAL A 92 -5.52 21.73 -3.60
N VAL A 93 -4.53 21.61 -4.49
CA VAL A 93 -3.12 21.50 -4.13
C VAL A 93 -2.30 22.52 -4.91
N ALA A 94 -1.47 23.29 -4.19
CA ALA A 94 -0.47 24.18 -4.78
C ALA A 94 0.86 23.44 -4.94
N PHE A 95 1.41 23.46 -6.15
CA PHE A 95 2.68 22.83 -6.49
C PHE A 95 3.75 23.85 -6.86
N LYS A 96 4.96 23.61 -6.34
CA LYS A 96 6.20 24.23 -6.81
C LYS A 96 7.25 23.14 -7.00
N LYS A 97 8.37 23.49 -7.64
CA LYS A 97 9.48 22.55 -7.79
C LYS A 97 9.97 22.07 -6.41
N GLY A 98 9.85 20.77 -6.18
CA GLY A 98 10.27 20.11 -4.93
C GLY A 98 9.28 20.20 -3.78
N GLU A 99 8.07 20.76 -3.97
CA GLU A 99 7.08 20.80 -2.91
C GLU A 99 5.62 20.85 -3.37
N CYS A 100 4.72 20.38 -2.51
CA CYS A 100 3.29 20.65 -2.64
C CYS A 100 2.63 21.01 -1.31
N LYS A 101 1.51 21.73 -1.37
CA LYS A 101 0.73 22.13 -0.20
C LYS A 101 -0.75 21.98 -0.49
N VAL A 102 -1.44 21.16 0.29
CA VAL A 102 -2.90 20.97 0.17
C VAL A 102 -3.59 22.20 0.74
N LEU A 103 -4.24 23.00 -0.10
CA LEU A 103 -4.86 24.28 0.30
C LEU A 103 -6.26 24.11 0.89
N GLY A 104 -6.98 23.08 0.47
CA GLY A 104 -8.34 22.82 0.91
C GLY A 104 -8.82 21.47 0.42
N THR A 105 -9.55 20.76 1.28
CA THR A 105 -10.07 19.42 1.01
C THR A 105 -11.51 19.31 1.49
N ALA A 106 -12.34 18.62 0.73
CA ALA A 106 -13.69 18.24 1.12
C ALA A 106 -14.05 16.86 0.57
N TYR A 107 -15.12 16.25 1.08
CA TYR A 107 -15.47 14.87 0.76
C TYR A 107 -16.97 14.58 0.93
N ASP A 108 -17.42 13.48 0.31
CA ASP A 108 -18.66 12.76 0.62
C ASP A 108 -18.31 11.28 0.88
N GLN A 109 -18.56 10.82 2.12
CA GLN A 109 -18.24 9.45 2.57
C GLN A 109 -19.22 8.39 2.03
N HIS A 110 -20.35 8.84 1.48
CA HIS A 110 -21.46 8.01 1.01
C HIS A 110 -21.75 8.31 -0.46
N PHE A 111 -20.67 8.50 -1.22
CA PHE A 111 -20.70 8.67 -2.67
C PHE A 111 -19.55 7.86 -3.27
N GLY A 112 -19.88 6.74 -3.90
CA GLY A 112 -18.93 5.94 -4.64
C GLY A 112 -19.59 4.87 -5.48
N GLY A 113 -18.77 4.02 -6.09
CA GLY A 113 -19.21 2.94 -6.98
C GLY A 113 -20.24 2.01 -6.35
N ARG A 114 -20.15 1.73 -5.04
CA ARG A 114 -21.08 0.87 -4.30
C ARG A 114 -22.52 1.40 -4.32
N ASP A 115 -22.67 2.72 -4.33
CA ASP A 115 -23.97 3.36 -4.26
C ASP A 115 -24.67 3.24 -5.63
N PHE A 116 -23.92 3.35 -6.73
CA PHE A 116 -24.42 3.01 -8.08
C PHE A 116 -24.77 1.54 -8.20
N ASP A 117 -23.91 0.65 -7.69
CA ASP A 117 -24.16 -0.78 -7.75
C ASP A 117 -25.44 -1.15 -6.97
N ALA A 118 -25.66 -0.52 -5.80
CA ALA A 118 -26.86 -0.73 -4.98
C ALA A 118 -28.14 -0.24 -5.67
N LEU A 119 -28.09 0.90 -6.37
CA LEU A 119 -29.21 1.40 -7.17
C LEU A 119 -29.59 0.42 -8.30
N ILE A 120 -28.59 -0.11 -9.01
CA ILE A 120 -28.80 -1.13 -10.04
C ILE A 120 -29.39 -2.40 -9.43
N ALA A 121 -28.83 -2.89 -8.33
CA ALA A 121 -29.30 -4.09 -7.66
C ALA A 121 -30.75 -3.95 -7.19
N GLN A 122 -31.10 -2.79 -6.62
CA GLN A 122 -32.46 -2.50 -6.17
C GLN A 122 -33.44 -2.43 -7.35
N HIS A 123 -33.04 -1.80 -8.46
CA HIS A 123 -33.85 -1.78 -9.68
C HIS A 123 -34.17 -3.20 -10.18
N PHE A 124 -33.17 -4.07 -10.28
CA PHE A 124 -33.38 -5.44 -10.73
C PHE A 124 -34.09 -6.32 -9.70
N ALA A 125 -33.89 -6.10 -8.40
CA ALA A 125 -34.64 -6.80 -7.36
C ALA A 125 -36.15 -6.57 -7.53
N GLU A 126 -36.58 -5.34 -7.82
CA GLU A 126 -37.98 -5.02 -8.08
C GLU A 126 -38.51 -5.66 -9.39
N ILE A 127 -37.68 -5.71 -10.44
CA ILE A 127 -38.03 -6.45 -11.66
C ILE A 127 -38.19 -7.94 -11.36
N PHE A 128 -37.31 -8.53 -10.56
CA PHE A 128 -37.35 -9.96 -10.24
C PHE A 128 -38.56 -10.33 -9.39
N LYS A 129 -38.94 -9.48 -8.45
CA LYS A 129 -40.22 -9.62 -7.71
C LYS A 129 -41.43 -9.62 -8.64
N LYS A 130 -41.47 -8.68 -9.60
CA LYS A 130 -42.63 -8.51 -10.48
C LYS A 130 -42.72 -9.56 -11.57
N LYS A 131 -41.63 -9.78 -12.31
CA LYS A 131 -41.55 -10.64 -13.51
C LYS A 131 -41.33 -12.11 -13.16
N TYR A 132 -40.44 -12.39 -12.23
CA TYR A 132 -40.00 -13.75 -11.89
C TYR A 132 -40.59 -14.28 -10.58
N LYS A 133 -41.33 -13.45 -9.84
CA LYS A 133 -41.97 -13.79 -8.55
C LYS A 133 -40.96 -14.28 -7.49
N ILE A 134 -39.73 -13.80 -7.55
CA ILE A 134 -38.67 -14.09 -6.57
C ILE A 134 -38.23 -12.81 -5.86
N ASP A 135 -37.96 -12.90 -4.55
CA ASP A 135 -37.38 -11.81 -3.77
C ASP A 135 -35.94 -12.16 -3.39
N VAL A 136 -35.00 -11.68 -4.19
CA VAL A 136 -33.56 -11.93 -4.00
C VAL A 136 -33.03 -11.35 -2.68
N ASN A 137 -33.71 -10.36 -2.08
CA ASN A 137 -33.28 -9.76 -0.80
C ASN A 137 -33.55 -10.69 0.40
N THR A 138 -34.35 -11.73 0.22
CA THR A 138 -34.58 -12.76 1.25
C THR A 138 -33.49 -13.83 1.28
N ASN A 139 -32.58 -13.85 0.30
CA ASN A 139 -31.51 -14.83 0.18
C ASN A 139 -30.15 -14.14 0.01
N PRO A 140 -29.25 -14.19 1.01
CA PRO A 140 -27.95 -13.52 0.95
C PRO A 140 -27.08 -13.93 -0.25
N LYS A 141 -27.14 -15.20 -0.69
CA LYS A 141 -26.38 -15.67 -1.86
C LYS A 141 -26.95 -15.10 -3.16
N ALA A 142 -28.27 -15.03 -3.28
CA ALA A 142 -28.93 -14.41 -4.44
C ALA A 142 -28.62 -12.91 -4.51
N ALA A 143 -28.77 -12.19 -3.39
CA ALA A 143 -28.43 -10.78 -3.29
C ALA A 143 -26.97 -10.51 -3.67
N ALA A 144 -26.01 -11.32 -3.20
CA ALA A 144 -24.60 -11.19 -3.57
C ALA A 144 -24.35 -11.42 -5.06
N ARG A 145 -25.04 -12.37 -5.71
CA ARG A 145 -24.94 -12.60 -7.17
C ARG A 145 -25.48 -11.41 -7.96
N VAL A 146 -26.63 -10.86 -7.54
CA VAL A 146 -27.21 -9.64 -8.13
C VAL A 146 -26.27 -8.45 -7.97
N MET A 147 -25.66 -8.31 -6.79
CA MET A 147 -24.69 -7.25 -6.50
C MET A 147 -23.46 -7.33 -7.41
N ALA A 148 -22.86 -8.51 -7.53
CA ALA A 148 -21.70 -8.73 -8.39
C ALA A 148 -22.00 -8.46 -9.87
N GLN A 149 -23.20 -8.84 -10.34
CA GLN A 149 -23.62 -8.55 -11.71
C GLN A 149 -23.95 -7.07 -11.91
N SER A 150 -24.43 -6.38 -10.88
CA SER A 150 -24.68 -4.93 -10.91
C SER A 150 -23.39 -4.14 -11.10
N GLU A 151 -22.31 -4.53 -10.40
CA GLU A 151 -20.99 -3.93 -10.59
C GLU A 151 -20.47 -4.13 -12.02
N ARG A 152 -20.63 -5.33 -12.58
CA ARG A 152 -20.25 -5.63 -13.97
C ARG A 152 -21.05 -4.78 -14.95
N LEU A 153 -22.37 -4.71 -14.77
CA LEU A 153 -23.25 -3.91 -15.62
C LEU A 153 -22.85 -2.42 -15.59
N LYS A 154 -22.62 -1.84 -14.41
CA LYS A 154 -22.14 -0.45 -14.26
C LYS A 154 -20.88 -0.17 -15.09
N LYS A 155 -19.90 -1.08 -15.05
CA LYS A 155 -18.66 -0.95 -15.81
C LYS A 155 -18.93 -0.99 -17.32
N ILE A 156 -19.81 -1.89 -17.78
CA ILE A 156 -20.17 -1.97 -19.21
C ILE A 156 -20.90 -0.70 -19.68
N LEU A 157 -21.84 -0.17 -18.86
CA LEU A 157 -22.59 1.06 -19.15
C LEU A 157 -21.72 2.32 -19.15
N SER A 158 -20.52 2.27 -18.55
CA SER A 158 -19.54 3.35 -18.65
C SER A 158 -18.93 3.47 -20.07
N ALA A 159 -18.98 2.40 -20.86
CA ALA A 159 -18.53 2.38 -22.26
C ALA A 159 -19.69 2.34 -23.27
N ASN A 160 -20.78 1.64 -22.95
CA ASN A 160 -21.92 1.40 -23.85
C ASN A 160 -23.18 2.13 -23.35
N SER A 161 -24.12 2.43 -24.24
CA SER A 161 -25.40 3.06 -23.89
C SER A 161 -26.44 2.07 -23.35
N SER A 162 -26.25 0.77 -23.55
CA SER A 162 -27.10 -0.28 -23.00
C SER A 162 -26.32 -1.56 -22.80
N ALA A 163 -26.76 -2.39 -21.86
CA ALA A 163 -26.15 -3.69 -21.59
C ALA A 163 -27.17 -4.69 -21.01
N PRO A 164 -27.02 -5.98 -21.31
CA PRO A 164 -27.86 -7.03 -20.73
C PRO A 164 -27.49 -7.29 -19.26
N PHE A 165 -28.50 -7.67 -18.48
CA PHE A 165 -28.36 -8.14 -17.11
C PHE A 165 -28.92 -9.55 -17.00
N ASN A 166 -28.01 -10.53 -17.04
CA ASN A 166 -28.36 -11.96 -17.00
C ASN A 166 -27.67 -12.64 -15.82
N ILE A 167 -28.40 -13.47 -15.07
CA ILE A 167 -27.85 -14.32 -14.01
C ILE A 167 -28.55 -15.67 -14.06
N GLU A 168 -27.77 -16.74 -14.21
CA GLU A 168 -28.25 -18.11 -14.16
C GLU A 168 -28.50 -18.55 -12.71
N SER A 169 -29.60 -19.29 -12.51
CA SER A 169 -29.99 -19.92 -11.24
C SER A 169 -29.84 -18.97 -10.06
N VAL A 170 -30.37 -17.74 -10.17
CA VAL A 170 -30.16 -16.70 -9.15
C VAL A 170 -30.79 -17.12 -7.82
N MET A 171 -31.97 -17.74 -7.88
CA MET A 171 -32.73 -18.25 -6.74
C MET A 171 -33.76 -19.27 -7.24
N ASN A 172 -33.97 -20.36 -6.50
CA ASN A 172 -34.97 -21.41 -6.82
C ASN A 172 -34.86 -21.96 -8.25
N ASP A 173 -33.63 -22.15 -8.74
CA ASP A 173 -33.31 -22.59 -10.11
C ASP A 173 -33.92 -21.70 -11.22
N VAL A 174 -34.24 -20.44 -10.89
CA VAL A 174 -34.74 -19.45 -11.85
C VAL A 174 -33.58 -18.68 -12.46
N ASP A 175 -33.51 -18.69 -13.79
CA ASP A 175 -32.67 -17.79 -14.57
C ASP A 175 -33.36 -16.44 -14.76
N VAL A 176 -32.61 -15.35 -14.57
CA VAL A 176 -33.11 -13.99 -14.80
C VAL A 176 -32.39 -13.36 -15.99
N SER A 177 -33.17 -12.69 -16.84
CA SER A 177 -32.69 -11.97 -18.00
C SER A 177 -33.46 -10.67 -18.20
N SER A 178 -32.71 -9.58 -18.28
CA SER A 178 -33.19 -8.23 -18.48
C SER A 178 -32.09 -7.39 -19.15
N SER A 179 -32.28 -6.08 -19.24
CA SER A 179 -31.28 -5.12 -19.67
C SER A 179 -31.48 -3.80 -18.92
N MET A 180 -30.48 -2.94 -19.00
CA MET A 180 -30.55 -1.55 -18.56
C MET A 180 -29.82 -0.67 -19.56
N THR A 181 -30.31 0.55 -19.74
CA THR A 181 -29.68 1.62 -20.50
C THR A 181 -28.88 2.55 -19.58
N ARG A 182 -27.94 3.30 -20.14
CA ARG A 182 -27.18 4.30 -19.38
C ARG A 182 -28.12 5.37 -18.83
N GLU A 183 -29.10 5.79 -19.63
CA GLU A 183 -30.08 6.80 -19.28
C GLU A 183 -30.92 6.37 -18.06
N GLU A 184 -31.34 5.11 -17.99
CA GLU A 184 -32.04 4.56 -16.81
C GLU A 184 -31.16 4.54 -15.55
N LEU A 185 -29.88 4.20 -15.69
CA LEU A 185 -28.93 4.28 -14.57
C LEU A 185 -28.76 5.72 -14.08
N GLU A 186 -28.63 6.67 -15.00
CA GLU A 186 -28.46 8.08 -14.68
C GLU A 186 -29.70 8.67 -14.00
N GLU A 187 -30.89 8.27 -14.43
CA GLU A 187 -32.15 8.62 -13.75
C GLU A 187 -32.21 8.05 -12.34
N ALA A 188 -31.87 6.76 -12.15
CA ALA A 188 -31.82 6.13 -10.84
C ALA A 188 -30.78 6.80 -9.92
N ALA A 189 -29.65 7.23 -10.47
CA ALA A 189 -28.58 7.91 -9.74
C ALA A 189 -28.80 9.41 -9.53
N ALA A 190 -29.88 10.00 -10.04
CA ALA A 190 -30.11 11.45 -9.95
C ALA A 190 -30.02 12.02 -8.51
N PRO A 191 -30.55 11.37 -7.45
CA PRO A 191 -30.38 11.86 -6.09
C PRO A 191 -28.91 11.90 -5.63
N LEU A 192 -28.12 10.92 -6.03
CA LEU A 192 -26.68 10.85 -5.73
C LEU A 192 -25.93 11.95 -6.49
N LEU A 193 -26.15 12.04 -7.81
CA LEU A 193 -25.50 13.03 -8.69
C LEU A 193 -25.80 14.48 -8.30
N LYS A 194 -26.98 14.77 -7.75
CA LYS A 194 -27.32 16.11 -7.22
C LYS A 194 -26.36 16.58 -6.13
N ARG A 195 -25.71 15.69 -5.39
CA ARG A 195 -24.74 16.04 -4.33
C ARG A 195 -23.31 16.19 -4.84
N ALA A 196 -23.02 15.85 -6.10
CA ALA A 196 -21.64 15.78 -6.60
C ALA A 196 -20.92 17.14 -6.67
N HIS A 197 -21.67 18.26 -6.65
CA HIS A 197 -21.09 19.61 -6.61
C HIS A 197 -20.55 19.98 -5.22
N ILE A 198 -21.10 19.40 -4.15
CA ILE A 198 -20.86 19.84 -2.77
C ILE A 198 -19.37 19.72 -2.38
N PRO A 199 -18.67 18.59 -2.62
CA PRO A 199 -17.25 18.51 -2.29
C PRO A 199 -16.38 19.44 -3.15
N VAL A 200 -16.79 19.73 -4.38
CA VAL A 200 -16.04 20.68 -5.25
C VAL A 200 -16.10 22.08 -4.67
N GLU A 201 -17.30 22.57 -4.42
CA GLU A 201 -17.52 23.95 -3.93
C GLU A 201 -16.87 24.16 -2.57
N GLU A 202 -16.99 23.20 -1.65
CA GLU A 202 -16.42 23.30 -0.32
C GLU A 202 -14.88 23.23 -0.34
N ALA A 203 -14.27 22.37 -1.18
CA ALA A 203 -12.82 22.33 -1.32
C ALA A 203 -12.24 23.63 -1.91
N LEU A 204 -12.90 24.20 -2.91
CA LEU A 204 -12.54 25.49 -3.50
C LEU A 204 -12.67 26.63 -2.50
N LYS A 205 -13.76 26.65 -1.74
CA LYS A 205 -14.00 27.64 -0.68
C LYS A 205 -12.92 27.58 0.41
N ARG A 206 -12.57 26.39 0.90
CA ARG A 206 -11.49 26.18 1.89
C ARG A 206 -10.14 26.63 1.36
N ALA A 207 -9.86 26.32 0.09
CA ALA A 207 -8.64 26.75 -0.57
C ALA A 207 -8.59 28.25 -0.89
N GLY A 208 -9.73 28.97 -0.80
CA GLY A 208 -9.83 30.38 -1.15
C GLY A 208 -9.61 30.64 -2.64
N VAL A 209 -10.00 29.70 -3.50
CA VAL A 209 -9.80 29.79 -4.96
C VAL A 209 -11.10 29.60 -5.73
N THR A 210 -11.13 30.10 -6.95
CA THR A 210 -12.21 29.91 -7.93
C THR A 210 -11.82 28.86 -8.97
N PRO A 211 -12.78 28.19 -9.64
CA PRO A 211 -12.47 27.21 -10.69
C PRO A 211 -11.53 27.76 -11.78
N ASP A 212 -11.70 29.03 -12.17
CA ASP A 212 -10.90 29.68 -13.21
C ASP A 212 -9.40 29.75 -12.85
N GLN A 213 -9.07 29.83 -11.56
CA GLN A 213 -7.69 29.88 -11.08
C GLN A 213 -6.97 28.52 -11.09
N LEU A 214 -7.69 27.40 -11.22
CA LEU A 214 -7.08 26.07 -11.29
C LEU A 214 -6.36 25.86 -12.63
N ASP A 215 -5.13 25.36 -12.62
CA ASP A 215 -4.41 25.01 -13.83
C ASP A 215 -4.86 23.64 -14.37
N ASN A 216 -5.14 22.68 -13.49
CA ASN A 216 -5.56 21.33 -13.85
C ASN A 216 -6.59 20.76 -12.86
N ILE A 217 -7.44 19.87 -13.37
CA ILE A 217 -8.41 19.10 -12.57
C ILE A 217 -8.12 17.62 -12.83
N GLU A 218 -7.23 17.02 -12.05
CA GLU A 218 -6.82 15.63 -12.21
C GLU A 218 -7.86 14.69 -11.58
N VAL A 219 -8.43 13.82 -12.41
CA VAL A 219 -9.50 12.91 -11.99
C VAL A 219 -8.95 11.49 -11.84
N ILE A 220 -9.10 10.94 -10.64
CA ILE A 220 -8.69 9.58 -10.26
C ILE A 220 -9.87 8.80 -9.64
N GLY A 221 -9.64 7.53 -9.30
CA GLY A 221 -10.65 6.65 -8.72
C GLY A 221 -11.50 5.95 -9.79
N GLY A 222 -11.82 4.68 -9.55
CA GLY A 222 -12.47 3.83 -10.56
C GLY A 222 -13.87 4.30 -10.98
N SER A 223 -14.63 4.91 -10.08
CA SER A 223 -16.01 5.36 -10.33
C SER A 223 -16.08 6.71 -11.04
N SER A 224 -14.96 7.44 -11.11
CA SER A 224 -14.86 8.65 -11.94
C SER A 224 -14.98 8.36 -13.45
N ARG A 225 -14.91 7.09 -13.84
CA ARG A 225 -15.09 6.66 -15.24
C ARG A 225 -16.54 6.74 -15.71
N ILE A 226 -17.51 6.80 -14.79
CA ILE A 226 -18.94 6.87 -15.09
C ILE A 226 -19.22 8.20 -15.84
N PRO A 227 -19.85 8.17 -17.03
CA PRO A 227 -20.07 9.36 -17.84
C PRO A 227 -20.81 10.50 -17.13
N SER A 228 -21.90 10.20 -16.41
CA SER A 228 -22.66 11.23 -15.68
C SER A 228 -21.87 11.87 -14.54
N VAL A 229 -20.96 11.14 -13.89
CA VAL A 229 -20.03 11.72 -12.90
C VAL A 229 -19.09 12.71 -13.57
N LYS A 230 -18.49 12.34 -14.72
CA LYS A 230 -17.62 13.25 -15.50
C LYS A 230 -18.36 14.49 -15.98
N GLU A 231 -19.59 14.31 -16.44
CA GLU A 231 -20.41 15.41 -16.93
C GLU A 231 -20.73 16.41 -15.83
N VAL A 232 -21.15 15.92 -14.65
CA VAL A 232 -21.39 16.80 -13.50
C VAL A 232 -20.11 17.51 -13.07
N LEU A 233 -18.99 16.81 -12.93
CA LEU A 233 -17.71 17.43 -12.59
C LEU A 233 -17.32 18.52 -13.61
N SER A 234 -17.40 18.21 -14.91
CA SER A 234 -17.07 19.17 -15.97
C SER A 234 -17.97 20.42 -15.91
N LYS A 235 -19.26 20.24 -15.60
CA LYS A 235 -20.21 21.35 -15.42
C LYS A 235 -19.90 22.20 -14.19
N VAL A 236 -19.61 21.58 -13.04
CA VAL A 236 -19.33 22.31 -11.79
C VAL A 236 -18.03 23.11 -11.89
N PHE A 237 -16.98 22.53 -12.47
CA PHE A 237 -15.72 23.24 -12.67
C PHE A 237 -15.78 24.23 -13.84
N ASN A 238 -16.71 24.05 -14.79
CA ASN A 238 -16.74 24.78 -16.07
C ASN A 238 -15.39 24.77 -16.81
N LYS A 239 -14.64 23.68 -16.67
CA LYS A 239 -13.28 23.48 -17.20
C LYS A 239 -13.07 22.02 -17.60
N PRO A 240 -12.17 21.75 -18.57
CA PRO A 240 -11.87 20.38 -18.97
C PRO A 240 -11.20 19.60 -17.84
N LEU A 241 -11.57 18.34 -17.70
CA LEU A 241 -10.95 17.40 -16.77
C LEU A 241 -9.63 16.86 -17.35
N SER A 242 -8.62 16.71 -16.49
CA SER A 242 -7.34 16.10 -16.79
C SER A 242 -7.29 14.64 -16.33
N TYR A 243 -6.56 13.82 -17.07
CA TYR A 243 -6.36 12.38 -16.81
C TYR A 243 -4.89 12.00 -16.94
N THR A 244 -3.98 12.88 -16.50
CA THR A 244 -2.53 12.62 -16.59
C THR A 244 -2.04 11.75 -15.43
N ALA A 245 -2.75 11.78 -14.30
CA ALA A 245 -2.61 10.81 -13.22
C ALA A 245 -3.26 9.47 -13.61
N ASN A 246 -2.59 8.36 -13.29
CA ASN A 246 -3.22 7.04 -13.44
C ASN A 246 -4.32 6.88 -12.38
N ALA A 247 -5.56 6.68 -12.81
CA ALA A 247 -6.73 6.67 -11.93
C ALA A 247 -6.75 5.56 -10.88
N GLU A 248 -5.98 4.48 -11.05
CA GLU A 248 -5.96 3.32 -10.14
C GLU A 248 -4.67 3.25 -9.31
N GLU A 249 -3.55 3.73 -9.85
CA GLU A 249 -2.24 3.50 -9.24
C GLU A 249 -1.65 4.74 -8.55
N SER A 250 -2.16 5.95 -8.83
CA SER A 250 -1.53 7.20 -8.37
C SER A 250 -1.37 7.25 -6.85
N THR A 251 -2.42 6.86 -6.12
CA THR A 251 -2.40 6.82 -4.65
C THR A 251 -1.36 5.84 -4.13
N ALA A 252 -1.31 4.61 -4.66
CA ALA A 252 -0.38 3.58 -4.22
C ALA A 252 1.09 3.94 -4.54
N ARG A 253 1.34 4.48 -5.75
CA ARG A 253 2.68 4.96 -6.16
C ARG A 253 3.15 6.13 -5.28
N GLY A 254 2.24 7.06 -4.97
CA GLY A 254 2.49 8.16 -4.05
C GLY A 254 2.83 7.68 -2.64
N ALA A 255 2.05 6.75 -2.10
CA ALA A 255 2.29 6.15 -0.80
C ALA A 255 3.64 5.40 -0.75
N ALA A 256 3.99 4.66 -1.81
CA ALA A 256 5.28 3.99 -1.92
C ALA A 256 6.44 5.01 -1.93
N PHE A 257 6.31 6.14 -2.62
CA PHE A 257 7.29 7.22 -2.59
C PHE A 257 7.42 7.83 -1.19
N ILE A 258 6.31 8.11 -0.52
CA ILE A 258 6.29 8.60 0.87
C ILE A 258 6.97 7.60 1.80
N CYS A 259 6.74 6.29 1.63
CA CYS A 259 7.43 5.25 2.38
C CYS A 259 8.95 5.32 2.15
N ALA A 260 9.37 5.43 0.89
CA ALA A 260 10.79 5.55 0.53
C ALA A 260 11.45 6.81 1.12
N MET A 261 10.73 7.92 1.32
CA MET A 261 11.26 9.11 2.01
C MET A 261 11.69 8.85 3.47
N HIS A 262 11.15 7.82 4.12
CA HIS A 262 11.51 7.45 5.50
C HIS A 262 12.59 6.37 5.54
N SER A 263 12.98 5.81 4.39
CA SER A 263 13.98 4.76 4.33
C SER A 263 15.36 5.33 4.66
N PRO A 264 16.10 4.73 5.61
CA PRO A 264 17.47 5.16 5.91
C PRO A 264 18.47 4.74 4.81
N THR A 265 18.10 3.76 3.98
CA THR A 265 18.98 3.18 2.95
C THR A 265 18.69 3.71 1.55
N MET A 266 17.45 4.17 1.28
CA MET A 266 17.06 4.71 -0.01
C MET A 266 17.06 6.24 0.00
N ARG A 267 17.86 6.84 -0.87
CA ARG A 267 17.82 8.29 -1.11
C ARG A 267 16.87 8.61 -2.26
N VAL A 268 15.75 9.23 -1.95
CA VAL A 268 14.83 9.79 -2.95
C VAL A 268 15.10 11.27 -3.17
N ARG A 269 14.60 11.83 -4.28
CA ARG A 269 14.66 13.28 -4.51
C ARG A 269 13.88 14.00 -3.40
N PRO A 270 14.42 15.06 -2.79
CA PRO A 270 13.70 15.83 -1.79
C PRO A 270 12.39 16.36 -2.36
N PHE A 271 11.29 16.06 -1.66
CA PHE A 271 9.97 16.57 -1.97
C PHE A 271 9.24 16.89 -0.67
N LYS A 272 9.00 18.16 -0.39
CA LYS A 272 8.30 18.60 0.81
C LYS A 272 6.79 18.56 0.55
N PHE A 273 6.00 18.13 1.52
CA PHE A 273 4.57 18.32 1.45
C PHE A 273 3.96 18.66 2.81
N GLU A 274 2.93 19.50 2.76
CA GLU A 274 2.11 19.93 3.91
C GLU A 274 0.66 19.62 3.58
N ASP A 275 -0.04 19.00 4.53
CA ASP A 275 -1.44 18.60 4.37
C ASP A 275 -2.35 19.49 5.24
N TYR A 276 -3.65 19.51 4.92
CA TYR A 276 -4.64 20.46 5.43
C TYR A 276 -5.37 19.93 6.67
N ASN A 277 -5.54 20.77 7.70
CA ASN A 277 -6.34 20.44 8.88
C ASN A 277 -7.83 20.63 8.62
N LEU A 278 -8.56 19.52 8.55
CA LEU A 278 -10.03 19.51 8.40
C LEU A 278 -10.77 19.93 9.68
N ASN A 279 -10.18 19.73 10.84
CA ASN A 279 -10.81 19.99 12.12
C ASN A 279 -9.86 20.75 13.05
N SER A 280 -10.42 21.57 13.91
CA SER A 280 -9.68 22.23 14.99
C SER A 280 -9.50 21.31 16.20
N VAL A 281 -8.33 21.38 16.84
CA VAL A 281 -7.99 20.65 18.07
C VAL A 281 -7.50 21.58 19.18
N THR A 282 -8.12 21.41 20.34
CA THR A 282 -7.82 22.12 21.58
C THR A 282 -7.12 21.19 22.56
N TYR A 283 -6.09 21.71 23.22
CA TYR A 283 -5.44 21.07 24.36
C TYR A 283 -5.86 21.78 25.64
N SER A 284 -6.28 21.02 26.65
CA SER A 284 -6.64 21.50 27.99
C SER A 284 -5.78 20.83 29.05
N TRP A 285 -5.57 21.48 30.19
CA TRP A 285 -4.75 20.97 31.29
C TRP A 285 -5.40 21.27 32.64
N ASN A 286 -4.94 20.59 33.71
CA ASN A 286 -5.43 20.89 35.06
C ASN A 286 -5.17 22.38 35.40
N PRO A 287 -6.23 23.13 35.78
CA PRO A 287 -6.07 24.52 36.19
C PRO A 287 -5.33 24.61 37.52
N VAL A 288 -4.51 25.64 37.68
CA VAL A 288 -3.92 26.04 38.97
C VAL A 288 -4.41 27.42 39.39
N GLU A 289 -4.43 27.71 40.68
CA GLU A 289 -4.86 29.03 41.19
C GLU A 289 -3.97 30.14 40.62
N GLY A 290 -4.61 31.19 40.08
CA GLY A 290 -3.92 32.32 39.44
C GLY A 290 -3.56 32.12 37.96
N GLU A 291 -3.95 31.01 37.33
CA GLU A 291 -3.78 30.78 35.89
C GLU A 291 -4.97 31.32 35.09
N ASP A 292 -4.70 32.19 34.10
CA ASP A 292 -5.74 32.85 33.30
C ASP A 292 -6.49 31.90 32.34
N VAL A 293 -5.79 30.87 31.84
CA VAL A 293 -6.33 29.91 30.87
C VAL A 293 -5.87 28.49 31.19
N SER A 294 -6.80 27.54 31.11
CA SER A 294 -6.53 26.11 31.26
C SER A 294 -6.71 25.30 29.98
N GLU A 295 -6.92 25.99 28.86
CA GLU A 295 -7.04 25.41 27.52
C GLU A 295 -6.58 26.36 26.42
N LEU A 296 -6.20 25.79 25.27
CA LEU A 296 -5.77 26.52 24.09
C LEU A 296 -6.11 25.75 22.82
N GLU A 297 -6.66 26.44 21.82
CA GLU A 297 -6.73 25.92 20.45
C GLU A 297 -5.31 25.87 19.86
N VAL A 298 -4.81 24.66 19.59
CA VAL A 298 -3.40 24.45 19.20
C VAL A 298 -3.26 24.26 17.70
N PHE A 299 -4.15 23.44 17.12
CA PHE A 299 -4.12 23.09 15.69
C PHE A 299 -5.48 23.46 15.09
N PRO A 300 -5.63 24.68 14.54
CA PRO A 300 -6.91 25.14 14.01
C PRO A 300 -7.27 24.45 12.70
N GLU A 301 -8.56 24.44 12.37
CA GLU A 301 -9.05 24.14 11.03
C GLU A 301 -8.43 25.12 10.02
N GLY A 302 -8.03 24.64 8.84
CA GLY A 302 -7.29 25.45 7.87
C GLY A 302 -5.80 25.59 8.18
N GLY A 303 -5.33 25.08 9.32
CA GLY A 303 -3.93 24.87 9.60
C GLY A 303 -3.31 23.77 8.73
N TYR A 304 -2.01 23.53 8.90
CA TYR A 304 -1.27 22.54 8.13
C TYR A 304 -0.46 21.62 9.04
N TYR A 305 -0.24 20.38 8.59
CA TYR A 305 0.59 19.39 9.29
C TYR A 305 1.62 18.73 8.37
N PRO A 306 2.76 18.24 8.92
CA PRO A 306 3.13 18.19 10.34
C PRO A 306 3.38 19.57 10.97
N ASN A 307 3.03 19.74 12.25
CA ASN A 307 3.17 21.01 12.98
C ASN A 307 3.57 20.77 14.43
N THR A 308 4.27 21.73 15.03
CA THR A 308 4.73 21.67 16.42
C THR A 308 4.48 23.00 17.11
N LYS A 309 3.86 22.94 18.29
CA LYS A 309 3.64 24.08 19.17
C LYS A 309 4.26 23.79 20.54
N VAL A 310 5.07 24.71 21.05
CA VAL A 310 5.57 24.63 22.43
C VAL A 310 4.71 25.51 23.32
N ILE A 311 4.14 24.94 24.37
CA ILE A 311 3.45 25.67 25.44
C ILE A 311 4.28 25.64 26.72
N THR A 312 4.10 26.64 27.57
CA THR A 312 4.80 26.77 28.85
C THR A 312 3.78 26.83 29.97
N LEU A 313 3.88 25.93 30.94
CA LEU A 313 2.97 25.79 32.09
C LEU A 313 3.77 25.84 33.40
N HIS A 314 3.23 26.44 34.44
CA HIS A 314 3.87 26.46 35.77
C HIS A 314 3.26 25.40 36.66
N ARG A 315 4.03 24.36 37.04
CA ARG A 315 3.50 23.17 37.72
C ARG A 315 4.42 22.70 38.83
N ALA A 316 3.83 22.41 39.99
CA ALA A 316 4.53 21.87 41.16
C ALA A 316 4.37 20.35 41.33
N ALA A 317 3.31 19.77 40.75
CA ALA A 317 2.97 18.36 40.89
C ALA A 317 2.44 17.80 39.56
N ALA A 318 2.39 16.47 39.45
CA ALA A 318 1.89 15.76 38.27
C ALA A 318 0.53 16.32 37.83
N PHE A 319 0.35 16.46 36.52
CA PHE A 319 -0.86 17.03 35.94
C PHE A 319 -1.19 16.32 34.63
N ASP A 320 -2.47 16.39 34.27
CA ASP A 320 -2.99 15.85 33.04
C ASP A 320 -3.13 16.94 31.98
N VAL A 321 -2.93 16.54 30.73
CA VAL A 321 -3.21 17.31 29.52
C VAL A 321 -4.13 16.46 28.66
N THR A 322 -5.18 17.03 28.11
CA THR A 322 -6.16 16.33 27.26
C THR A 322 -6.29 17.07 25.93
N ALA A 323 -6.27 16.34 24.82
CA ALA A 323 -6.64 16.86 23.50
C ALA A 323 -8.07 16.45 23.15
N ARG A 324 -8.79 17.38 22.52
CA ARG A 324 -10.15 17.18 22.01
C ARG A 324 -10.37 17.96 20.73
N TYR A 325 -11.28 17.49 19.89
CA TYR A 325 -11.78 18.31 18.81
C TYR A 325 -12.52 19.52 19.38
N THR A 326 -12.18 20.71 18.89
CA THR A 326 -12.73 21.99 19.38
C THR A 326 -14.22 22.10 19.09
N ASN A 327 -14.64 21.70 17.89
CA ASN A 327 -16.00 21.85 17.38
C ASN A 327 -16.67 20.47 17.16
N PRO A 328 -17.17 19.80 18.22
CA PRO A 328 -17.74 18.45 18.10
C PRO A 328 -18.91 18.36 17.13
N ASP A 329 -19.72 19.42 17.02
CA ASP A 329 -20.91 19.47 16.16
C ASP A 329 -20.57 19.43 14.65
N THR A 330 -19.31 19.69 14.30
CA THR A 330 -18.83 19.63 12.91
C THR A 330 -18.32 18.24 12.51
N LEU A 331 -18.17 17.34 13.47
CA LEU A 331 -17.69 15.99 13.22
C LEU A 331 -18.82 15.07 12.71
N PRO A 332 -18.49 14.01 11.95
CA PRO A 332 -19.46 12.99 11.60
C PRO A 332 -20.14 12.39 12.84
N GLU A 333 -21.42 12.05 12.72
CA GLU A 333 -22.20 11.45 13.80
C GLU A 333 -21.49 10.21 14.38
N GLY A 334 -21.47 10.11 15.71
CA GLY A 334 -20.79 9.03 16.43
C GLY A 334 -19.27 9.19 16.56
N THR A 335 -18.68 10.28 16.06
CA THR A 335 -17.25 10.56 16.26
C THR A 335 -16.96 10.92 17.71
N ASN A 336 -15.98 10.28 18.32
CA ASN A 336 -15.51 10.62 19.65
C ASN A 336 -14.81 12.00 19.64
N GLN A 337 -15.28 12.92 20.48
CA GLN A 337 -14.64 14.24 20.64
C GLN A 337 -13.25 14.12 21.29
N PHE A 338 -13.07 13.15 22.19
CA PHE A 338 -11.82 12.90 22.87
C PHE A 338 -10.77 12.35 21.90
N ILE A 339 -9.54 12.84 22.00
CA ILE A 339 -8.39 12.38 21.18
C ILE A 339 -7.44 11.56 22.05
N CYS A 340 -6.89 12.18 23.09
CA CYS A 340 -5.95 11.54 24.00
C CYS A 340 -5.82 12.33 25.30
N LYS A 341 -5.47 11.63 26.37
CA LYS A 341 -5.06 12.20 27.66
C LYS A 341 -3.59 11.83 27.90
N TRP A 342 -2.79 12.77 28.37
CA TRP A 342 -1.42 12.56 28.80
C TRP A 342 -1.27 12.95 30.26
N THR A 343 -0.66 12.08 31.07
CA THR A 343 -0.23 12.42 32.43
C THR A 343 1.25 12.78 32.39
N ILE A 344 1.57 14.00 32.81
CA ILE A 344 2.93 14.54 32.89
C ILE A 344 3.39 14.47 34.34
N SER A 345 4.53 13.82 34.58
CA SER A 345 5.06 13.59 35.93
C SER A 345 6.59 13.69 35.98
N GLY A 346 7.16 13.69 37.19
CA GLY A 346 8.61 13.73 37.39
C GLY A 346 9.17 15.12 37.73
N MET A 347 8.32 16.12 37.98
CA MET A 347 8.77 17.41 38.50
C MET A 347 9.43 17.24 39.87
N GLN A 348 10.58 17.89 40.06
CA GLN A 348 11.35 17.85 41.31
C GLN A 348 11.27 19.22 41.99
N GLY A 349 10.73 19.28 43.20
CA GLY A 349 10.61 20.52 43.96
C GLY A 349 9.25 20.68 44.64
N LYS A 350 9.16 21.61 45.60
CA LYS A 350 7.88 21.99 46.24
C LYS A 350 7.23 23.21 45.59
N GLU A 351 7.99 23.96 44.80
CA GLU A 351 7.51 25.18 44.13
C GLU A 351 7.17 24.91 42.65
N PRO A 352 6.27 25.70 42.05
CA PRO A 352 5.93 25.57 40.63
C PRO A 352 7.16 25.77 39.73
N ALA A 353 7.50 24.74 38.97
CA ALA A 353 8.56 24.78 37.97
C ALA A 353 7.98 25.15 36.59
N VAL A 354 8.79 25.78 35.74
CA VAL A 354 8.43 26.11 34.36
C VAL A 354 8.54 24.85 33.51
N CYS A 355 7.40 24.28 33.14
CA CYS A 355 7.29 23.08 32.32
C CYS A 355 7.00 23.46 30.87
N LYS A 356 7.89 23.09 29.94
CA LYS A 356 7.67 23.26 28.51
C LYS A 356 7.19 21.96 27.88
N LEU A 357 6.09 22.01 27.16
CA LEU A 357 5.48 20.87 26.48
C LEU A 357 5.50 21.11 24.97
N LYS A 358 6.07 20.16 24.23
CA LYS A 358 6.14 20.17 22.77
C LYS A 358 4.95 19.39 22.20
N LEU A 359 3.85 20.09 21.97
CA LEU A 359 2.64 19.55 21.34
C LEU A 359 2.92 19.37 19.84
N ARG A 360 2.53 18.22 19.27
CA ARG A 360 2.83 17.91 17.87
C ARG A 360 1.66 17.21 17.19
N GLN A 361 1.32 17.73 16.02
CA GLN A 361 0.58 16.99 15.00
C GLN A 361 1.61 16.37 14.06
N ASP A 362 1.73 15.05 14.11
CA ASP A 362 2.78 14.32 13.39
C ASP A 362 2.50 14.27 11.87
N PRO A 363 3.43 13.74 11.06
CA PRO A 363 3.23 13.65 9.62
C PRO A 363 2.07 12.75 9.16
N SER A 364 1.51 11.94 10.06
CA SER A 364 0.30 11.13 9.83
C SER A 364 -1.00 11.86 10.21
N GLY A 365 -0.88 13.07 10.76
CA GLY A 365 -1.98 13.86 11.29
C GLY A 365 -2.36 13.49 12.73
N ILE A 366 -1.56 12.67 13.42
CA ILE A 366 -1.83 12.17 14.78
C ILE A 366 -1.36 13.19 15.82
N PHE A 367 -2.18 13.42 16.84
CA PHE A 367 -1.93 14.43 17.87
C PHE A 367 -1.17 13.83 19.06
N THR A 368 -0.06 14.45 19.45
CA THR A 368 0.86 13.92 20.47
C THR A 368 1.43 15.03 21.35
N ILE A 369 2.03 14.65 22.47
CA ILE A 369 3.01 15.46 23.20
C ILE A 369 4.35 14.75 23.00
N GLU A 370 5.22 15.32 22.17
CA GLU A 370 6.47 14.69 21.75
C GLU A 370 7.57 14.80 22.81
N ASP A 371 7.59 15.92 23.55
CA ASP A 371 8.57 16.18 24.58
C ASP A 371 7.94 17.02 25.70
N ALA A 372 8.38 16.81 26.94
CA ALA A 372 7.96 17.57 28.10
C ALA A 372 9.14 17.69 29.06
N TYR A 373 9.47 18.90 29.49
CA TYR A 373 10.65 19.13 30.33
C TYR A 373 10.53 20.36 31.22
N VAL A 374 11.22 20.34 32.35
CA VAL A 374 11.45 21.54 33.18
C VAL A 374 12.52 22.40 32.51
N ALA A 375 12.23 23.69 32.35
CA ALA A 375 13.14 24.69 31.83
C ALA A 375 13.47 25.72 32.91
N GLU A 376 14.71 26.19 32.93
CA GLU A 376 15.14 27.32 33.77
C GLU A 376 15.76 28.41 32.90
N GLU A 377 15.58 29.66 33.32
CA GLU A 377 16.19 30.79 32.67
C GLU A 377 17.64 30.94 33.19
N VAL A 378 18.61 30.82 32.29
CA VAL A 378 20.03 30.95 32.58
C VAL A 378 20.61 32.08 31.73
N GLU A 379 21.51 32.86 32.31
CA GLU A 379 22.29 33.87 31.61
C GLU A 379 23.44 33.21 30.87
N VAL A 380 23.46 33.33 29.54
CA VAL A 380 24.50 32.77 28.67
C VAL A 380 25.18 33.92 27.94
N GLU A 381 26.52 33.93 27.93
CA GLU A 381 27.29 34.86 27.11
C GLU A 381 27.41 34.33 25.68
N GLU A 382 26.96 35.12 24.71
CA GLU A 382 27.04 34.78 23.29
C GLU A 382 27.76 35.88 22.50
N PRO A 383 28.53 35.53 21.46
CA PRO A 383 29.17 36.52 20.61
C PRO A 383 28.13 37.47 20.00
N ILE A 384 28.43 38.76 19.96
CA ILE A 384 27.58 39.76 19.32
C ILE A 384 27.60 39.50 17.81
N GLU A 385 26.43 39.28 17.23
CA GLU A 385 26.27 38.93 15.82
C GLU A 385 26.83 40.05 14.93
N GLY A 386 27.85 39.74 14.13
CA GLY A 386 28.55 40.71 13.26
C GLY A 386 29.66 41.52 13.95
N ALA A 387 30.00 41.26 15.21
CA ALA A 387 31.15 41.89 15.85
C ALA A 387 32.46 41.20 15.43
N GLU A 388 33.43 41.99 15.01
CA GLU A 388 34.81 41.54 14.77
C GLU A 388 35.66 41.76 16.02
N PRO A 389 36.73 40.97 16.22
CA PRO A 389 37.66 41.19 17.32
C PRO A 389 38.30 42.58 17.25
N ALA A 390 38.49 43.23 18.40
CA ALA A 390 39.09 44.56 18.45
C ALA A 390 40.55 44.60 17.96
N GLU A 391 41.24 43.45 17.92
CA GLU A 391 42.62 43.29 17.44
C GLU A 391 42.78 41.98 16.66
N GLU A 392 43.76 41.89 15.75
CA GLU A 392 44.05 40.70 14.94
C GLU A 392 44.42 39.50 15.84
N GLY A 393 43.47 38.59 16.07
CA GLY A 393 43.60 37.45 17.00
C GLY A 393 42.94 37.62 18.37
N GLY A 394 42.21 38.71 18.61
CA GLY A 394 41.48 38.97 19.86
C GLY A 394 40.15 38.20 20.00
N GLU A 395 39.54 38.26 21.18
CA GLU A 395 38.24 37.64 21.47
C GLU A 395 37.09 38.45 20.86
N ILE A 396 36.07 37.76 20.33
CA ILE A 396 34.85 38.39 19.80
C ILE A 396 34.02 38.91 20.97
N PRO A 397 33.57 40.18 20.97
CA PRO A 397 32.74 40.74 22.02
C PRO A 397 31.49 39.88 22.28
N THR A 398 31.24 39.52 23.54
CA THR A 398 30.06 38.75 23.97
C THR A 398 28.98 39.66 24.58
N GLN A 399 27.72 39.23 24.50
CA GLN A 399 26.58 39.81 25.21
C GLN A 399 25.91 38.75 26.08
N THR A 400 25.48 39.13 27.28
CA THR A 400 24.70 38.26 28.16
C THR A 400 23.25 38.23 27.72
N VAL A 401 22.76 37.05 27.34
CA VAL A 401 21.37 36.82 26.93
C VAL A 401 20.73 35.79 27.85
N LYS A 402 19.50 36.06 28.29
CA LYS A 402 18.70 35.10 29.05
C LYS A 402 18.13 34.04 28.12
N LYS A 403 18.43 32.77 28.38
CA LYS A 403 17.94 31.63 27.61
C LYS A 403 17.28 30.59 28.50
N TRP A 404 16.19 30.01 27.99
CA TRP A 404 15.54 28.87 28.61
C TRP A 404 16.30 27.60 28.29
N VAL A 405 16.92 26.99 29.30
CA VAL A 405 17.68 25.74 29.17
C VAL A 405 16.86 24.57 29.72
N LYS A 406 16.84 23.46 28.99
CA LYS A 406 16.22 22.20 29.42
C LYS A 406 17.01 21.61 30.59
N LYS A 407 16.36 21.46 31.75
CA LYS A 407 16.97 20.97 32.99
C LYS A 407 16.65 19.51 33.28
N THR A 408 15.39 19.12 33.13
CA THR A 408 14.94 17.78 33.51
C THR A 408 13.82 17.32 32.60
N ASP A 409 13.98 16.13 32.02
CA ASP A 409 12.93 15.45 31.26
C ASP A 409 11.78 15.04 32.19
N LEU A 410 10.55 15.32 31.75
CA LEU A 410 9.33 14.88 32.41
C LEU A 410 8.85 13.58 31.75
N LYS A 411 8.25 12.70 32.55
CA LYS A 411 7.64 11.47 32.07
C LYS A 411 6.27 11.77 31.48
N ILE A 412 6.01 11.26 30.28
CA ILE A 412 4.74 11.37 29.55
C ILE A 412 4.09 9.99 29.49
N GLU A 413 2.89 9.85 30.06
CA GLU A 413 2.09 8.64 29.94
C GLU A 413 0.82 8.93 29.14
N ALA A 414 0.71 8.36 27.94
CA ALA A 414 -0.42 8.56 27.04
C ALA A 414 -1.54 7.53 27.29
N GLN A 415 -2.77 8.01 27.36
CA GLN A 415 -4.01 7.25 27.41
C GLN A 415 -4.88 7.70 26.23
N GLY A 416 -4.64 7.07 25.08
CA GLY A 416 -5.26 7.41 23.80
C GLY A 416 -6.28 6.37 23.35
N LEU A 417 -6.71 6.50 22.09
CA LEU A 417 -7.70 5.63 21.45
C LEU A 417 -7.10 4.37 20.79
N GLY A 418 -5.77 4.29 20.69
CA GLY A 418 -5.06 3.12 20.16
C GLY A 418 -5.00 1.96 21.16
N LEU A 419 -4.59 0.79 20.69
CA LEU A 419 -4.39 -0.37 21.56
C LEU A 419 -3.27 -0.12 22.58
N SER A 420 -3.47 -0.60 23.82
CA SER A 420 -2.37 -0.71 24.77
C SER A 420 -1.33 -1.72 24.28
N GLN A 421 -0.08 -1.62 24.75
CA GLN A 421 0.99 -2.56 24.39
C GLN A 421 0.62 -4.02 24.68
N LYS A 422 -0.09 -4.26 25.78
CA LYS A 422 -0.57 -5.61 26.12
C LYS A 422 -1.59 -6.11 25.09
N GLN A 423 -2.60 -5.31 24.76
CA GLN A 423 -3.61 -5.70 23.76
C GLN A 423 -2.99 -5.89 22.38
N LEU A 424 -2.06 -5.03 21.98
CA LEU A 424 -1.36 -5.15 20.71
C LEU A 424 -0.58 -6.47 20.62
N GLN A 425 0.13 -6.84 21.69
CA GLN A 425 0.87 -8.10 21.75
C GLN A 425 -0.07 -9.33 21.65
N GLU A 426 -1.20 -9.32 22.34
CA GLU A 426 -2.21 -10.38 22.24
C GLU A 426 -2.75 -10.53 20.80
N GLN A 427 -2.98 -9.41 20.09
CA GLN A 427 -3.42 -9.43 18.69
C GLN A 427 -2.33 -9.91 17.73
N ILE A 428 -1.07 -9.57 17.98
CA ILE A 428 0.08 -10.06 17.21
C ILE A 428 0.19 -11.59 17.34
N GLU A 429 0.06 -12.12 18.55
CA GLU A 429 0.12 -13.57 18.80
C GLU A 429 -1.02 -14.31 18.10
N LEU A 430 -2.23 -13.75 18.15
CA LEU A 430 -3.39 -14.31 17.44
C LEU A 430 -3.19 -14.32 15.93
N GLU A 431 -2.72 -13.21 15.34
CA GLU A 431 -2.42 -13.14 13.89
C GLU A 431 -1.32 -14.14 13.52
N ASN A 432 -0.26 -14.27 14.31
CA ASN A 432 0.80 -15.25 14.07
C ASN A 432 0.27 -16.69 14.10
N SER A 433 -0.65 -17.01 15.01
CA SER A 433 -1.30 -18.33 15.06
C SER A 433 -2.09 -18.59 13.77
N MET A 434 -2.90 -17.64 13.32
CA MET A 434 -3.68 -17.77 12.08
C MET A 434 -2.77 -17.90 10.84
N ILE A 435 -1.65 -17.17 10.81
CA ILE A 435 -0.64 -17.29 9.74
C ILE A 435 -0.04 -18.69 9.68
N MET A 436 0.28 -19.27 10.84
CA MET A 436 0.85 -20.62 10.90
C MET A 436 -0.16 -21.67 10.44
N GLU A 437 -1.43 -21.48 10.78
CA GLU A 437 -2.53 -22.35 10.32
C GLU A 437 -2.73 -22.25 8.80
N ASP A 438 -2.89 -21.05 8.25
CA ASP A 438 -3.01 -20.82 6.80
C ASP A 438 -1.83 -21.42 6.03
N LYS A 439 -0.61 -21.24 6.55
CA LYS A 439 0.60 -21.81 5.94
C LYS A 439 0.59 -23.33 6.01
N LEU A 440 0.15 -23.93 7.11
CA LEU A 440 0.09 -25.38 7.24
C LEU A 440 -0.93 -25.97 6.25
N VAL A 441 -2.09 -25.33 6.07
CA VAL A 441 -3.10 -25.74 5.09
C VAL A 441 -2.52 -25.67 3.68
N ALA A 442 -1.96 -24.53 3.27
CA ALA A 442 -1.35 -24.36 1.95
C ALA A 442 -0.20 -25.36 1.72
N ASP A 443 0.72 -25.50 2.67
CA ASP A 443 1.82 -26.46 2.60
C ASP A 443 1.34 -27.93 2.52
N THR A 444 0.15 -28.23 3.07
CA THR A 444 -0.45 -29.57 3.04
C THR A 444 -1.03 -29.84 1.66
N GLU A 445 -1.81 -28.89 1.11
CA GLU A 445 -2.33 -28.94 -0.25
C GLU A 445 -1.21 -29.03 -1.29
N ASP A 446 -0.15 -28.24 -1.15
CA ASP A 446 1.03 -28.30 -2.02
C ASP A 446 1.69 -29.70 -2.02
N ARG A 447 1.73 -30.38 -0.87
CA ARG A 447 2.30 -31.74 -0.79
C ARG A 447 1.36 -32.80 -1.33
N LYS A 448 0.04 -32.62 -1.18
CA LYS A 448 -0.97 -33.46 -1.84
C LYS A 448 -0.84 -33.36 -3.36
N ASN A 449 -0.79 -32.13 -3.88
CA ASN A 449 -0.64 -31.86 -5.31
C ASN A 449 0.69 -32.39 -5.86
N ALA A 450 1.80 -32.20 -5.14
CA ALA A 450 3.11 -32.72 -5.56
C ALA A 450 3.15 -34.26 -5.63
N LEU A 451 2.43 -34.95 -4.73
CA LEU A 451 2.29 -36.40 -4.76
C LEU A 451 1.46 -36.85 -5.98
N GLU A 452 0.33 -36.19 -6.21
CA GLU A 452 -0.55 -36.44 -7.36
C GLU A 452 0.18 -36.23 -8.69
N GLU A 453 0.87 -35.11 -8.84
CA GLU A 453 1.68 -34.79 -10.02
C GLU A 453 2.77 -35.85 -10.25
N TYR A 454 3.48 -36.24 -9.19
CA TYR A 454 4.52 -37.27 -9.29
C TYR A 454 3.97 -38.61 -9.77
N ILE A 455 2.79 -39.03 -9.30
CA ILE A 455 2.14 -40.28 -9.74
C ILE A 455 1.87 -40.24 -11.25
N TYR A 456 1.25 -39.16 -11.74
CA TYR A 456 0.94 -39.02 -13.16
C TYR A 456 2.19 -38.91 -14.03
N GLU A 457 3.15 -38.07 -13.63
CA GLU A 457 4.41 -37.87 -14.34
C GLU A 457 5.23 -39.17 -14.42
N MET A 458 5.37 -39.88 -13.30
CA MET A 458 6.16 -41.11 -13.23
C MET A 458 5.50 -42.23 -14.03
N ARG A 459 4.16 -42.37 -13.98
CA ARG A 459 3.42 -43.35 -14.80
C ARG A 459 3.67 -43.15 -16.28
N GLY A 460 3.53 -41.91 -16.78
CA GLY A 460 3.80 -41.60 -18.18
C GLY A 460 5.26 -41.86 -18.57
N LYS A 461 6.22 -41.46 -17.73
CA LYS A 461 7.64 -41.67 -18.02
C LYS A 461 8.05 -43.14 -18.02
N LEU A 462 7.49 -43.98 -17.14
CA LEU A 462 7.75 -45.42 -17.12
C LEU A 462 7.33 -46.15 -18.40
N GLU A 463 6.35 -45.61 -19.10
CA GLU A 463 5.85 -46.14 -20.38
C GLU A 463 6.59 -45.60 -21.60
N ASP A 464 7.30 -44.49 -21.42
CA ASP A 464 8.04 -43.81 -22.47
C ASP A 464 9.54 -43.80 -22.15
N ILE A 465 10.09 -42.65 -21.75
CA ILE A 465 11.54 -42.43 -21.63
C ILE A 465 12.26 -43.34 -20.62
N TYR A 466 11.55 -43.88 -19.64
CA TYR A 466 12.11 -44.78 -18.61
C TYR A 466 11.85 -46.26 -18.91
N ALA A 467 11.18 -46.59 -20.02
CA ALA A 467 10.84 -47.97 -20.36
C ALA A 467 12.09 -48.87 -20.41
N ASP A 468 13.21 -48.40 -20.96
CA ASP A 468 14.43 -49.21 -21.10
C ASP A 468 15.32 -49.23 -19.85
N PHE A 469 14.95 -48.52 -18.79
CA PHE A 469 15.82 -48.27 -17.61
C PHE A 469 15.33 -48.95 -16.34
N ALA A 470 14.22 -49.67 -16.43
CA ALA A 470 13.60 -50.42 -15.35
C ALA A 470 13.30 -51.84 -15.82
N SER A 471 13.58 -52.82 -14.96
CA SER A 471 13.14 -54.20 -15.19
C SER A 471 11.61 -54.30 -15.09
N ASP A 472 11.03 -55.34 -15.70
CA ASP A 472 9.58 -55.57 -15.64
C ASP A 472 9.06 -55.71 -14.20
N ALA A 473 9.88 -56.30 -13.31
CA ALA A 473 9.57 -56.39 -11.88
C ALA A 473 9.57 -55.03 -11.17
N GLU A 474 10.54 -54.16 -11.48
CA GLU A 474 10.59 -52.79 -10.94
C GLU A 474 9.41 -51.95 -11.44
N LYS A 475 9.06 -52.06 -12.73
CA LYS A 475 7.90 -51.38 -13.31
C LYS A 475 6.59 -51.84 -12.68
N ALA A 476 6.40 -53.16 -12.55
CA ALA A 476 5.19 -53.72 -11.95
C ALA A 476 5.02 -53.27 -10.49
N ASN A 477 6.09 -53.34 -9.68
CA ASN A 477 6.07 -52.90 -8.29
C ASN A 477 5.76 -51.40 -8.16
N LEU A 478 6.42 -50.54 -8.95
CA LEU A 478 6.18 -49.10 -8.90
C LEU A 478 4.77 -48.73 -9.37
N ARG A 479 4.25 -49.40 -10.41
CA ARG A 479 2.85 -49.23 -10.87
C ARG A 479 1.85 -49.60 -9.79
N GLU A 480 2.00 -50.77 -9.17
CA GLU A 480 1.11 -51.23 -8.09
C GLU A 480 1.15 -50.27 -6.89
N LYS A 481 2.33 -49.75 -6.52
CA LYS A 481 2.44 -48.76 -5.45
C LYS A 481 1.79 -47.42 -5.80
N MET A 482 1.98 -46.94 -7.02
CA MET A 482 1.33 -45.70 -7.48
C MET A 482 -0.19 -45.84 -7.48
N GLU A 483 -0.73 -46.96 -7.95
CA GLU A 483 -2.18 -47.23 -7.93
C GLU A 483 -2.73 -47.24 -6.51
N LYS A 484 -2.10 -47.97 -5.57
CA LYS A 484 -2.53 -48.00 -4.16
C LYS A 484 -2.47 -46.62 -3.48
N ILE A 485 -1.49 -45.80 -3.85
CA ILE A 485 -1.33 -44.47 -3.27
C ILE A 485 -2.30 -43.47 -3.91
N GLU A 486 -2.62 -43.62 -5.20
CA GLU A 486 -3.67 -42.86 -5.88
C GLU A 486 -5.05 -43.18 -5.28
N ASP A 487 -5.38 -44.45 -5.10
CA ASP A 487 -6.62 -44.88 -4.42
C ASP A 487 -6.70 -44.34 -2.99
N TRP A 488 -5.56 -44.31 -2.28
CA TRP A 488 -5.50 -43.69 -0.96
C TRP A 488 -5.75 -42.18 -1.04
N LEU A 489 -5.17 -41.48 -2.02
CA LEU A 489 -5.30 -40.03 -2.20
C LEU A 489 -6.76 -39.59 -2.36
N TYR A 490 -7.55 -40.36 -3.11
CA TYR A 490 -8.98 -40.10 -3.36
C TYR A 490 -9.91 -40.80 -2.35
N GLY A 491 -9.36 -41.41 -1.30
CA GLY A 491 -10.11 -42.08 -0.24
C GLY A 491 -9.67 -41.59 1.14
N ALA A 492 -9.03 -42.48 1.91
CA ALA A 492 -8.61 -42.18 3.29
C ALA A 492 -7.54 -41.07 3.40
N GLY A 493 -6.91 -40.70 2.29
CA GLY A 493 -5.89 -39.68 2.18
C GLY A 493 -6.39 -38.32 1.73
N GLU A 494 -7.69 -38.13 1.50
CA GLU A 494 -8.23 -36.86 0.97
C GLU A 494 -7.89 -35.66 1.86
N ASP A 495 -8.03 -35.83 3.19
CA ASP A 495 -7.77 -34.82 4.23
C ASP A 495 -6.61 -35.24 5.17
N ALA A 496 -5.60 -35.92 4.64
CA ALA A 496 -4.48 -36.40 5.43
C ALA A 496 -3.55 -35.26 5.90
N LYS A 497 -2.82 -35.50 6.99
CA LYS A 497 -1.79 -34.57 7.46
C LYS A 497 -0.63 -34.48 6.46
N LYS A 498 -0.03 -33.28 6.32
CA LYS A 498 1.18 -33.02 5.51
C LYS A 498 2.24 -34.13 5.55
N ALA A 499 2.56 -34.64 6.74
CA ALA A 499 3.59 -35.67 6.91
C ALA A 499 3.27 -36.98 6.18
N LEU A 500 1.99 -37.34 6.02
CA LEU A 500 1.58 -38.55 5.30
C LEU A 500 1.78 -38.38 3.80
N TYR A 501 1.44 -37.23 3.22
CA TYR A 501 1.72 -36.96 1.80
C TYR A 501 3.22 -37.03 1.51
N ILE A 502 4.06 -36.47 2.40
CA ILE A 502 5.52 -36.55 2.27
C ILE A 502 5.99 -38.01 2.33
N ALA A 503 5.54 -38.78 3.31
CA ALA A 503 5.95 -40.18 3.45
C ALA A 503 5.54 -41.02 2.22
N LYS A 504 4.35 -40.80 1.66
CA LYS A 504 3.88 -41.46 0.44
C LYS A 504 4.67 -41.04 -0.79
N TYR A 505 5.01 -39.76 -0.90
CA TYR A 505 5.90 -39.27 -1.95
C TYR A 505 7.28 -39.92 -1.85
N GLU A 506 7.89 -39.97 -0.67
CA GLU A 506 9.21 -40.57 -0.46
C GLU A 506 9.21 -42.08 -0.76
N GLU A 507 8.13 -42.78 -0.42
CA GLU A 507 7.94 -44.19 -0.76
C GLU A 507 8.06 -44.41 -2.28
N LEU A 508 7.35 -43.60 -3.08
CA LEU A 508 7.40 -43.68 -4.55
C LEU A 508 8.72 -43.15 -5.13
N ALA A 509 9.24 -42.06 -4.57
CA ALA A 509 10.47 -41.40 -4.99
C ALA A 509 11.69 -42.30 -4.79
N SER A 510 11.72 -43.11 -3.73
CA SER A 510 12.82 -44.04 -3.46
C SER A 510 13.06 -45.03 -4.62
N ILE A 511 11.99 -45.49 -5.27
CA ILE A 511 12.05 -46.42 -6.40
C ILE A 511 12.22 -45.64 -7.71
N GLY A 512 11.42 -44.60 -7.93
CA GLY A 512 11.45 -43.83 -9.17
C GLY A 512 12.77 -43.08 -9.40
N ASN A 513 13.42 -42.61 -8.33
CA ASN A 513 14.72 -41.94 -8.44
C ASN A 513 15.85 -42.87 -8.89
N LEU A 514 15.77 -44.18 -8.59
CA LEU A 514 16.75 -45.15 -9.09
C LEU A 514 16.66 -45.30 -10.60
N ILE A 515 15.43 -45.42 -11.12
CA ILE A 515 15.15 -45.54 -12.56
C ILE A 515 15.55 -44.24 -13.28
N LYS A 516 15.13 -43.09 -12.75
CA LYS A 516 15.52 -41.76 -13.23
C LYS A 516 17.03 -41.58 -13.22
N GLY A 517 17.73 -42.09 -12.21
CA GLY A 517 19.19 -42.06 -12.11
C GLY A 517 19.87 -42.82 -13.25
N ARG A 518 19.41 -44.04 -13.56
CA ARG A 518 19.92 -44.84 -14.71
C ARG A 518 19.70 -44.12 -16.05
N TYR A 519 18.50 -43.56 -16.24
CA TYR A 519 18.19 -42.75 -17.42
C TYR A 519 19.13 -41.54 -17.55
N ASN A 520 19.27 -40.76 -16.49
CA ASN A 520 20.12 -39.58 -16.48
C ASN A 520 21.60 -39.92 -16.75
N ALA A 521 22.09 -41.03 -16.21
CA ALA A 521 23.46 -41.49 -16.45
C ALA A 521 23.71 -41.80 -17.94
N LYS A 522 22.77 -42.49 -18.60
CA LYS A 522 22.89 -42.76 -20.04
C LYS A 522 22.76 -41.50 -20.89
N GLN A 523 21.84 -40.58 -20.54
CA GLN A 523 21.73 -39.29 -21.22
C GLN A 523 23.02 -38.48 -21.12
N GLU A 524 23.68 -38.51 -19.96
CA GLU A 524 24.95 -37.85 -19.75
C GLU A 524 26.08 -38.49 -20.55
N GLU A 525 26.15 -39.82 -20.60
CA GLU A 525 27.11 -40.55 -21.44
C GLU A 525 26.93 -40.20 -22.93
N GLU A 526 25.69 -40.21 -23.44
CA GLU A 526 25.39 -39.83 -24.82
C GLU A 526 25.75 -38.36 -25.10
N ARG A 527 25.53 -37.46 -24.12
CA ARG A 527 25.93 -36.05 -24.22
C ARG A 527 27.44 -35.91 -24.32
N GLN A 528 28.19 -36.60 -23.46
CA GLN A 528 29.65 -36.58 -23.45
C GLN A 528 30.23 -37.18 -24.74
N ALA A 529 29.66 -38.27 -25.26
CA ALA A 529 30.06 -38.86 -26.52
C ALA A 529 29.81 -37.91 -27.71
N LYS A 530 28.67 -37.19 -27.72
CA LYS A 530 28.39 -36.15 -28.73
C LYS A 530 29.38 -34.98 -28.65
N VAL A 531 29.72 -34.53 -27.45
CA VAL A 531 30.73 -33.47 -27.23
C VAL A 531 32.10 -33.95 -27.72
N ALA A 532 32.56 -35.13 -27.31
CA ALA A 532 33.83 -35.70 -27.73
C ALA A 532 33.91 -35.89 -29.26
N LYS A 533 32.83 -36.37 -29.90
CA LYS A 533 32.76 -36.50 -31.36
C LYS A 533 32.85 -35.14 -32.07
N LYS A 534 32.23 -34.10 -31.50
CA LYS A 534 32.29 -32.73 -32.04
C LYS A 534 33.68 -32.11 -31.85
N GLU A 535 34.32 -32.34 -30.72
CA GLU A 535 35.69 -31.91 -30.45
C GLU A 535 36.69 -32.62 -31.37
N ALA A 536 36.57 -33.93 -31.55
CA ALA A 536 37.41 -34.69 -32.48
C ALA A 536 37.24 -34.21 -33.94
N ALA A 537 36.00 -33.94 -34.38
CA ALA A 537 35.74 -33.39 -35.70
C ALA A 537 36.33 -31.98 -35.89
N ASN A 538 36.28 -31.13 -34.85
CA ASN A 538 36.89 -29.81 -34.86
C ASN A 538 38.42 -29.89 -34.90
N GLN A 539 39.03 -30.80 -34.13
CA GLN A 539 40.47 -31.05 -34.15
C GLN A 539 40.93 -31.59 -35.52
N ALA A 540 40.18 -32.51 -36.13
CA ALA A 540 40.47 -33.03 -37.47
C ALA A 540 40.43 -31.91 -38.53
N LYS A 541 39.40 -31.05 -38.50
CA LYS A 541 39.33 -29.87 -39.38
C LYS A 541 40.50 -28.90 -39.17
N LEU A 542 40.90 -28.65 -37.91
CA LEU A 542 42.04 -27.79 -37.60
C LEU A 542 43.35 -28.40 -38.10
N ALA A 543 43.52 -29.72 -37.97
CA ALA A 543 44.67 -30.45 -38.48
C ALA A 543 44.74 -30.42 -40.01
N GLU A 544 43.60 -30.59 -40.71
CA GLU A 544 43.52 -30.41 -42.16
C GLU A 544 43.88 -28.99 -42.59
N MET A 545 43.35 -27.95 -41.92
CA MET A 545 43.74 -26.56 -42.20
C MET A 545 45.23 -26.32 -41.99
N MET A 546 45.83 -26.87 -40.93
CA MET A 546 47.27 -26.74 -40.67
C MET A 546 48.11 -27.54 -41.68
N ALA A 547 47.65 -28.71 -42.11
CA ALA A 547 48.31 -29.51 -43.14
C ALA A 547 48.24 -28.83 -44.51
N ALA A 548 47.09 -28.26 -44.88
CA ALA A 548 46.93 -27.45 -46.07
C ALA A 548 47.88 -26.23 -46.06
N LYS A 549 47.92 -25.48 -44.95
CA LYS A 549 48.87 -24.37 -44.76
C LYS A 549 50.34 -24.82 -44.83
N ARG A 550 50.68 -26.01 -44.35
CA ARG A 550 52.03 -26.57 -44.46
C ARG A 550 52.38 -26.99 -45.88
N LYS A 551 51.42 -27.51 -46.65
CA LYS A 551 51.59 -27.81 -48.09
C LYS A 551 51.81 -26.53 -48.88
N GLU A 552 50.97 -25.51 -48.68
CA GLU A 552 51.16 -24.18 -49.29
C GLU A 552 52.53 -23.59 -48.97
N LYS A 553 53.03 -23.79 -47.74
CA LYS A 553 54.36 -23.32 -47.34
C LYS A 553 55.50 -24.14 -47.97
N LYS A 554 55.32 -25.44 -48.18
CA LYS A 554 56.30 -26.32 -48.84
C LYS A 554 56.37 -26.08 -50.34
N ASP A 555 55.23 -25.81 -50.97
CA ASP A 555 55.15 -25.44 -52.38
C ASP A 555 55.75 -24.04 -52.61
N ALA A 556 55.72 -23.16 -51.60
CA ALA A 556 56.44 -21.88 -51.62
C ALA A 556 57.96 -21.99 -51.39
N ASP A 557 58.45 -23.01 -50.67
CA ASP A 557 59.89 -23.24 -50.40
C ASP A 557 60.54 -24.24 -51.39
N GLY A 558 59.75 -24.87 -52.28
CA GLY A 558 60.20 -25.89 -53.26
C GLY A 558 60.77 -25.34 -54.57
N ASP A 559 60.55 -24.06 -54.87
CA ASP A 559 61.11 -23.35 -56.02
C ASP A 559 62.38 -22.58 -55.62
N VAL A 560 63.48 -23.31 -55.37
CA VAL A 560 64.82 -22.73 -55.49
C VAL A 560 65.68 -23.69 -56.32
N GLU A 561 65.43 -23.74 -57.62
CA GLU A 561 66.39 -24.24 -58.60
C GLU A 561 67.53 -23.22 -58.69
N VAL A 562 68.73 -23.66 -58.29
CA VAL A 562 69.99 -22.92 -58.44
C VAL A 562 70.33 -22.90 -59.94
N PRO A 563 70.47 -21.74 -60.60
CA PRO A 563 70.90 -21.72 -61.98
C PRO A 563 72.41 -21.97 -62.07
N ASP A 564 72.81 -22.88 -62.94
CA ASP A 564 74.19 -23.11 -63.36
C ASP A 564 74.81 -21.83 -63.93
N VAL A 565 76.05 -21.57 -63.53
CA VAL A 565 76.88 -20.44 -63.97
C VAL A 565 77.81 -20.93 -65.09
N GLU A 566 77.60 -20.43 -66.30
CA GLU A 566 78.64 -20.28 -67.34
C GLU A 566 79.39 -18.95 -67.17
#